data_AF-A0A6A5H050-F1
#
_entry.id   AF-A0A6A5H050-F1
#
_cell.length_a   1.000
_cell.length_b   1.000
_cell.length_c   1.000
_cell.angle_alpha   90.00
_cell.angle_beta   90.00
_cell.angle_gamma   90.00
#
_symmetry.space_group_name_H-M   'P 1'
#
loop_
_entity.id
_entity.type
_entity.pdbx_description
1 polymer ?
#
loop_
_entity_poly.entity_id
_entity_poly.type
_entity_poly.pdbx_seq_one_letter_code
_entity_poly.pdbx_strand_id
1 'polypeptide(L)'
;MSVRLFVFLFTVTYAVSALTSSNSTTPSFDICLPRREFEMLSNDILAGSLIDFYNWKLLDNAHRAIGIRELREVLGFDFSVEWTNGCRPTRDDLHATSTIEEYYELSEARKRFSAIKTDSFFEKQLLSGIEFLDNWVPAVRTMYRQKFEKFRGRPEAKLVLDREEIGDMLDEEYGDVEWRVQREITMMRIKTKWCQEDVERKIKKSETTKDVEPVMIYLPPPTISTTPSPPLLDIDKELSMISSICLPREEYETLTGDVVKGRSAFYFNLDLLQNSQQVIGFQELRAAIGTPLSIEWKKSEKGIKFLDKRVPAVRSFYRQRFETVRRRPDAKLIVHGVEIDYNIILIHIMYAKYDELKPAFDRAISRMLENTKCWKVDEKKHKKNRKVETLRRINFRNPVKFKFNSS
;
A
#
# COMPACT_ATOMS: atom_id res chain seq x y z
N MET A 1 47.74 -37.25 5.61
CA MET A 1 46.90 -36.08 5.25
C MET A 1 45.48 -36.37 5.72
N SER A 2 45.04 -35.71 6.79
CA SER A 2 43.70 -35.89 7.35
C SER A 2 43.11 -34.49 7.56
N VAL A 3 42.15 -34.12 6.73
CA VAL A 3 41.50 -32.81 6.76
C VAL A 3 40.24 -32.96 7.60
N ARG A 4 40.26 -32.37 8.81
CA ARG A 4 39.08 -32.27 9.68
C ARG A 4 38.16 -31.17 9.12
N LEU A 5 37.00 -31.59 8.64
CA LEU A 5 35.90 -30.71 8.24
C LEU A 5 35.20 -30.20 9.51
N PHE A 6 35.39 -28.93 9.86
CA PHE A 6 34.62 -28.28 10.91
C PHE A 6 33.25 -27.87 10.33
N VAL A 7 32.20 -28.60 10.72
CA VAL A 7 30.81 -28.20 10.49
C VAL A 7 30.41 -27.27 11.64
N PHE A 8 30.24 -25.98 11.34
CA PHE A 8 29.59 -25.04 12.25
C PHE A 8 28.07 -25.20 12.12
N LEU A 9 27.47 -25.97 13.03
CA LEU A 9 26.04 -25.96 13.30
C LEU A 9 25.72 -24.72 14.15
N PHE A 10 25.25 -23.65 13.52
CA PHE A 10 24.57 -22.58 14.25
C PHE A 10 23.11 -22.99 14.47
N THR A 11 22.84 -23.71 15.55
CA THR A 11 21.48 -23.82 16.09
C THR A 11 21.16 -22.53 16.83
N VAL A 12 20.43 -21.62 16.20
CA VAL A 12 19.81 -20.50 16.92
C VAL A 12 18.60 -21.06 17.65
N THR A 13 18.80 -21.50 18.88
CA THR A 13 17.72 -21.80 19.82
C THR A 13 17.14 -20.48 20.32
N TYR A 14 16.08 -19.98 19.68
CA TYR A 14 15.22 -18.99 20.32
C TYR A 14 14.50 -19.68 21.49
N ALA A 15 14.85 -19.28 22.70
CA ALA A 15 14.16 -19.68 23.90
C ALA A 15 12.69 -19.20 23.81
N VAL A 16 11.78 -20.14 23.57
CA VAL A 16 10.34 -19.94 23.76
C VAL A 16 10.10 -19.89 25.27
N SER A 17 10.23 -18.68 25.82
CA SER A 17 9.88 -18.39 27.22
C SER A 17 8.64 -17.51 27.26
N ALA A 18 7.46 -18.08 27.02
CA ALA A 18 6.18 -17.46 27.36
C ALA A 18 5.00 -18.47 27.34
N LEU A 19 5.08 -19.55 28.11
CA LEU A 19 3.90 -20.35 28.46
C LEU A 19 3.99 -20.79 29.92
N THR A 20 3.85 -19.85 30.83
CA THR A 20 3.48 -20.17 32.22
C THR A 20 2.38 -19.25 32.69
N SER A 21 1.17 -19.82 32.73
CA SER A 21 0.09 -19.53 33.66
C SER A 21 -0.30 -18.06 33.88
N SER A 22 -1.31 -17.61 33.14
CA SER A 22 -2.35 -16.73 33.71
C SER A 22 -3.68 -17.03 33.04
N ASN A 23 -4.74 -17.19 33.84
CA ASN A 23 -6.14 -17.26 33.43
C ASN A 23 -6.67 -15.94 32.83
N SER A 24 -5.88 -15.29 31.96
CA SER A 24 -6.26 -14.09 31.24
C SER A 24 -6.58 -14.45 29.80
N THR A 25 -7.85 -14.37 29.41
CA THR A 25 -8.39 -14.58 28.06
C THR A 25 -7.96 -13.50 27.04
N THR A 26 -6.90 -12.75 27.37
CA THR A 26 -6.36 -11.64 26.60
C THR A 26 -4.92 -11.98 26.23
N PRO A 27 -4.56 -12.06 24.94
CA PRO A 27 -3.19 -12.37 24.57
C PRO A 27 -2.30 -11.18 24.94
N SER A 28 -1.18 -11.46 25.58
CA SER A 28 -0.13 -10.47 25.74
C SER A 28 0.67 -10.42 24.43
N PHE A 29 0.39 -9.42 23.58
CA PHE A 29 1.26 -9.05 22.47
C PHE A 29 2.43 -8.18 22.97
N ASP A 30 2.99 -8.50 24.15
CA ASP A 30 4.21 -7.86 24.68
C ASP A 30 5.45 -8.40 23.94
N ILE A 31 5.34 -8.40 22.62
CA ILE A 31 6.36 -8.82 21.67
C ILE A 31 6.89 -7.54 21.04
N CYS A 32 8.21 -7.47 20.99
CA CYS A 32 8.88 -6.42 20.28
C CYS A 32 8.82 -6.67 18.76
N LEU A 33 8.31 -5.72 17.99
CA LEU A 33 8.25 -5.87 16.53
C LEU A 33 9.55 -5.40 15.87
N PRO A 34 10.09 -6.17 14.91
CA PRO A 34 11.26 -5.75 14.15
C PRO A 34 10.89 -4.64 13.14
N ARG A 35 11.47 -3.44 13.27
CA ARG A 35 11.06 -2.28 12.46
C ARG A 35 11.39 -2.51 11.00
N ARG A 36 12.56 -3.06 10.71
CA ARG A 36 13.04 -3.23 9.33
C ARG A 36 12.16 -4.21 8.56
N GLU A 37 11.89 -5.38 9.13
CA GLU A 37 11.05 -6.43 8.56
C GLU A 37 9.63 -5.94 8.37
N PHE A 38 9.11 -5.17 9.34
CA PHE A 38 7.85 -4.48 9.18
C PHE A 38 7.89 -3.53 7.99
N GLU A 39 8.84 -2.60 7.90
CA GLU A 39 8.97 -1.67 6.77
C GLU A 39 9.07 -2.37 5.40
N MET A 40 9.79 -3.51 5.35
CA MET A 40 9.98 -4.32 4.14
C MET A 40 8.69 -4.95 3.60
N LEU A 41 7.62 -5.07 4.40
CA LEU A 41 6.29 -5.52 3.90
C LEU A 41 5.74 -4.63 2.79
N SER A 42 6.18 -3.36 2.73
CA SER A 42 5.81 -2.40 1.68
C SER A 42 6.78 -2.35 0.49
N ASN A 43 7.76 -3.25 0.45
CA ASN A 43 8.81 -3.34 -0.58
C ASN A 43 9.57 -2.02 -0.81
N ASP A 44 9.75 -1.20 0.23
CA ASP A 44 10.40 0.13 0.18
C ASP A 44 9.80 1.15 -0.82
N ILE A 45 8.63 0.85 -1.40
CA ILE A 45 7.94 1.73 -2.36
C ILE A 45 7.33 2.92 -1.62
N LEU A 46 6.98 2.76 -0.35
CA LEU A 46 6.31 3.75 0.46
C LEU A 46 7.30 4.60 1.28
N ALA A 47 6.88 5.80 1.65
CA ALA A 47 7.65 6.74 2.45
C ALA A 47 6.87 7.24 3.67
N GLY A 48 7.57 7.51 4.77
CA GLY A 48 6.99 8.15 5.95
C GLY A 48 5.83 7.36 6.56
N SER A 49 4.79 8.08 6.97
CA SER A 49 3.60 7.54 7.65
C SER A 49 2.77 6.57 6.79
N LEU A 50 2.96 6.56 5.46
CA LEU A 50 2.29 5.63 4.56
C LEU A 50 2.76 4.19 4.73
N ILE A 51 4.04 3.99 5.09
CA ILE A 51 4.58 2.65 5.37
C ILE A 51 3.79 2.03 6.52
N ASP A 52 3.64 2.78 7.60
CA ASP A 52 2.91 2.32 8.79
C ASP A 52 1.43 2.08 8.46
N PHE A 53 0.78 3.02 7.78
CA PHE A 53 -0.62 2.86 7.38
C PHE A 53 -0.83 1.60 6.54
N TYR A 54 0.00 1.40 5.51
CA TYR A 54 -0.04 0.23 4.63
C TYR A 54 0.17 -1.07 5.41
N ASN A 55 1.26 -1.15 6.17
CA ASN A 55 1.65 -2.38 6.88
C ASN A 55 0.63 -2.75 7.95
N TRP A 56 0.13 -1.77 8.73
CA TRP A 56 -0.91 -2.05 9.72
C TRP A 56 -2.21 -2.51 9.05
N LYS A 57 -2.57 -1.95 7.89
CA LYS A 57 -3.70 -2.45 7.10
C LYS A 57 -3.45 -3.84 6.55
N LEU A 58 -2.22 -4.18 6.17
CA LEU A 58 -1.85 -5.50 5.70
C LEU A 58 -2.00 -6.53 6.81
N LEU A 59 -1.44 -6.27 8.00
CA LEU A 59 -1.56 -7.15 9.16
C LEU A 59 -3.02 -7.34 9.59
N ASP A 60 -3.82 -6.27 9.54
CA ASP A 60 -5.26 -6.31 9.80
C ASP A 60 -6.00 -7.25 8.80
N ASN A 61 -5.58 -7.31 7.54
CA ASN A 61 -6.17 -8.25 6.57
C ASN A 61 -5.60 -9.68 6.73
N ALA A 62 -4.31 -9.79 7.05
CA ALA A 62 -3.62 -11.06 7.19
C ALA A 62 -4.17 -11.91 8.33
N HIS A 63 -4.43 -11.34 9.52
CA HIS A 63 -4.96 -12.14 10.63
C HIS A 63 -6.35 -12.72 10.34
N ARG A 64 -7.17 -12.00 9.56
CA ARG A 64 -8.48 -12.47 9.10
C ARG A 64 -8.35 -13.62 8.12
N ALA A 65 -7.40 -13.52 7.19
CA ALA A 65 -7.08 -14.60 6.27
C ALA A 65 -6.56 -15.86 7.00
N ILE A 66 -5.76 -15.67 8.06
CA ILE A 66 -5.37 -16.77 8.96
C ILE A 66 -6.63 -17.43 9.55
N GLY A 67 -7.53 -16.66 10.17
CA GLY A 67 -8.73 -17.22 10.79
C GLY A 67 -9.61 -18.04 9.85
N ILE A 68 -9.81 -17.59 8.61
CA ILE A 68 -10.56 -18.37 7.62
C ILE A 68 -9.82 -19.66 7.22
N ARG A 69 -8.48 -19.62 7.13
CA ARG A 69 -7.67 -20.81 6.85
C ARG A 69 -7.79 -21.83 7.96
N GLU A 70 -7.69 -21.39 9.22
CA GLU A 70 -7.86 -22.28 10.38
C GLU A 70 -9.26 -22.89 10.41
N LEU A 71 -10.29 -22.10 10.10
CA LEU A 71 -11.66 -22.58 10.07
C LEU A 71 -11.85 -23.68 9.01
N ARG A 72 -11.34 -23.48 7.79
CA ARG A 72 -11.37 -24.52 6.74
C ARG A 72 -10.74 -25.82 7.22
N GLU A 73 -9.57 -25.72 7.83
CA GLU A 73 -8.81 -26.90 8.28
C GLU A 73 -9.57 -27.66 9.37
N VAL A 74 -10.15 -26.96 10.34
CA VAL A 74 -10.97 -27.57 11.40
C VAL A 74 -12.26 -28.21 10.84
N LEU A 75 -12.82 -27.62 9.79
CA LEU A 75 -14.00 -28.17 9.10
C LEU A 75 -13.66 -29.31 8.13
N GLY A 76 -12.37 -29.56 7.85
CA GLY A 76 -11.92 -30.56 6.89
C GLY A 76 -12.20 -30.18 5.43
N PHE A 77 -12.33 -28.89 5.13
CA PHE A 77 -12.52 -28.40 3.75
C PHE A 77 -11.19 -28.05 3.09
N ASP A 78 -11.06 -28.40 1.81
CA ASP A 78 -9.87 -28.08 1.03
C ASP A 78 -9.71 -26.57 0.83
N PHE A 79 -8.45 -26.14 0.76
CA PHE A 79 -8.09 -24.76 0.46
C PHE A 79 -7.98 -24.57 -1.06
N SER A 80 -9.05 -24.10 -1.70
CA SER A 80 -9.11 -23.92 -3.16
C SER A 80 -9.22 -22.47 -3.62
N VAL A 81 -9.28 -21.50 -2.69
CA VAL A 81 -9.77 -20.16 -3.03
C VAL A 81 -8.70 -19.07 -2.88
N GLU A 82 -8.51 -18.31 -3.96
CA GLU A 82 -7.76 -17.06 -3.93
C GLU A 82 -8.45 -16.04 -2.99
N TRP A 83 -7.67 -15.43 -2.10
CA TRP A 83 -8.20 -14.53 -1.08
C TRP A 83 -8.70 -13.21 -1.67
N THR A 84 -7.96 -12.70 -2.65
CA THR A 84 -8.13 -11.34 -3.20
C THR A 84 -9.01 -11.27 -4.43
N ASN A 85 -9.53 -12.41 -4.90
CA ASN A 85 -10.39 -12.51 -6.07
C ASN A 85 -11.75 -13.11 -5.69
N GLY A 86 -12.84 -12.41 -6.02
CA GLY A 86 -14.18 -12.90 -5.74
C GLY A 86 -15.27 -11.84 -5.87
N CYS A 87 -16.50 -12.29 -6.11
CA CYS A 87 -17.69 -11.45 -6.00
C CYS A 87 -18.41 -11.80 -4.70
N ARG A 88 -19.03 -10.82 -4.03
CA ARG A 88 -19.87 -11.06 -2.86
C ARG A 88 -21.12 -11.86 -3.26
N PRO A 89 -21.32 -13.10 -2.76
CA PRO A 89 -22.52 -13.87 -3.03
C PRO A 89 -23.75 -13.24 -2.34
N THR A 90 -24.93 -13.40 -2.97
CA THR A 90 -26.23 -12.99 -2.43
C THR A 90 -26.78 -14.03 -1.47
N ARG A 91 -27.83 -13.69 -0.70
CA ARG A 91 -28.50 -14.68 0.18
C ARG A 91 -29.17 -15.79 -0.65
N ASP A 92 -29.75 -15.43 -1.79
CA ASP A 92 -30.39 -16.39 -2.69
C ASP A 92 -29.39 -17.40 -3.24
N ASP A 93 -28.16 -16.96 -3.55
CA ASP A 93 -27.06 -17.86 -3.95
C ASP A 93 -26.76 -18.89 -2.86
N LEU A 94 -26.76 -18.49 -1.58
CA LEU A 94 -26.55 -19.41 -0.45
C LEU A 94 -27.72 -20.39 -0.31
N HIS A 95 -28.97 -19.94 -0.45
CA HIS A 95 -30.14 -20.82 -0.36
C HIS A 95 -30.18 -21.87 -1.47
N ALA A 96 -29.68 -21.52 -2.67
CA ALA A 96 -29.63 -22.39 -3.83
C ALA A 96 -28.54 -23.48 -3.76
N THR A 97 -27.65 -23.46 -2.76
CA THR A 97 -26.60 -24.47 -2.61
C THR A 97 -27.18 -25.86 -2.33
N SER A 98 -26.52 -26.89 -2.88
CA SER A 98 -26.98 -28.28 -2.78
C SER A 98 -26.20 -29.09 -1.75
N THR A 99 -24.97 -28.66 -1.43
CA THR A 99 -24.09 -29.30 -0.46
C THR A 99 -23.68 -28.34 0.65
N ILE A 100 -23.17 -28.89 1.75
CA ILE A 100 -22.71 -28.10 2.89
C ILE A 100 -21.40 -27.35 2.58
N GLU A 101 -20.53 -27.94 1.79
CA GLU A 101 -19.28 -27.34 1.35
C GLU A 101 -19.54 -26.15 0.41
N GLU A 102 -20.47 -26.28 -0.54
CA GLU A 102 -20.89 -25.16 -1.40
C GLU A 102 -21.49 -24.00 -0.58
N TYR A 103 -22.28 -24.33 0.44
CA TYR A 103 -22.81 -23.34 1.38
C TYR A 103 -21.68 -22.63 2.14
N TYR A 104 -20.70 -23.39 2.63
CA TYR A 104 -19.53 -22.85 3.28
C TYR A 104 -18.74 -21.91 2.36
N GLU A 105 -18.39 -22.34 1.15
CA GLU A 105 -17.59 -21.54 0.21
C GLU A 105 -18.22 -20.18 -0.10
N LEU A 106 -19.55 -20.14 -0.29
CA LEU A 106 -20.27 -18.89 -0.53
C LEU A 106 -20.37 -18.02 0.73
N SER A 107 -20.59 -18.65 1.90
CA SER A 107 -20.64 -17.94 3.19
C SER A 107 -19.29 -17.32 3.53
N GLU A 108 -18.21 -18.07 3.33
CA GLU A 108 -16.83 -17.63 3.48
C GLU A 108 -16.52 -16.49 2.49
N ALA A 109 -16.84 -16.64 1.20
CA ALA A 109 -16.62 -15.56 0.23
C ALA A 109 -17.38 -14.28 0.61
N ARG A 110 -18.58 -14.41 1.17
CA ARG A 110 -19.35 -13.29 1.71
C ARG A 110 -18.67 -12.67 2.94
N LYS A 111 -18.16 -13.50 3.87
CA LYS A 111 -17.43 -13.06 5.06
C LYS A 111 -16.13 -12.37 4.69
N ARG A 112 -15.35 -12.93 3.76
CA ARG A 112 -14.13 -12.32 3.21
C ARG A 112 -14.41 -10.96 2.62
N PHE A 113 -15.48 -10.78 1.84
CA PHE A 113 -15.82 -9.46 1.29
C PHE A 113 -16.11 -8.40 2.37
N SER A 114 -16.66 -8.80 3.52
CA SER A 114 -16.90 -7.89 4.66
C SER A 114 -15.68 -7.70 5.57
N ALA A 115 -14.90 -8.76 5.78
CA ALA A 115 -13.84 -8.81 6.79
C ALA A 115 -12.47 -8.46 6.19
N ILE A 116 -12.15 -9.04 5.03
CA ILE A 116 -10.93 -8.76 4.26
C ILE A 116 -11.29 -7.67 3.25
N LYS A 117 -10.60 -6.54 3.30
CA LYS A 117 -10.67 -5.52 2.23
C LYS A 117 -9.91 -6.05 1.02
N THR A 118 -10.51 -7.04 0.36
CA THR A 118 -9.97 -7.78 -0.80
C THR A 118 -9.59 -6.87 -1.97
N ASP A 119 -10.12 -5.65 -1.99
CA ASP A 119 -9.81 -4.60 -2.95
C ASP A 119 -8.54 -3.79 -2.62
N SER A 120 -7.88 -4.06 -1.50
CA SER A 120 -6.76 -3.24 -1.01
C SER A 120 -5.38 -3.82 -1.31
N PHE A 121 -5.24 -5.14 -1.45
CA PHE A 121 -3.96 -5.82 -1.65
C PHE A 121 -4.04 -6.88 -2.76
N PHE A 122 -2.91 -7.17 -3.40
CA PHE A 122 -2.78 -8.39 -4.22
C PHE A 122 -2.49 -9.60 -3.31
N GLU A 123 -2.74 -10.79 -3.84
CA GLU A 123 -2.53 -12.06 -3.14
C GLU A 123 -1.14 -12.16 -2.50
N LYS A 124 -0.08 -11.82 -3.27
CA LYS A 124 1.31 -11.88 -2.81
C LYS A 124 1.57 -11.03 -1.56
N GLN A 125 0.98 -9.84 -1.46
CA GLN A 125 1.12 -9.00 -0.28
C GLN A 125 0.37 -9.58 0.90
N LEU A 126 -0.86 -10.08 0.68
CA LEU A 126 -1.61 -10.71 1.75
C LEU A 126 -0.85 -11.91 2.34
N LEU A 127 -0.26 -12.75 1.47
CA LEU A 127 0.59 -13.87 1.88
C LEU A 127 1.81 -13.41 2.69
N SER A 128 2.50 -12.34 2.29
CA SER A 128 3.63 -11.81 3.07
C SER A 128 3.18 -11.28 4.44
N GLY A 129 1.97 -10.72 4.54
CA GLY A 129 1.38 -10.33 5.82
C GLY A 129 1.08 -11.54 6.72
N ILE A 130 0.58 -12.63 6.15
CA ILE A 130 0.32 -13.89 6.88
C ILE A 130 1.65 -14.46 7.41
N GLU A 131 2.66 -14.56 6.56
CA GLU A 131 3.99 -15.04 6.92
C GLU A 131 4.61 -14.20 8.05
N PHE A 132 4.47 -12.87 7.97
CA PHE A 132 4.93 -11.99 9.04
C PHE A 132 4.25 -12.30 10.38
N LEU A 133 2.91 -12.45 10.39
CA LEU A 133 2.19 -12.78 11.62
C LEU A 133 2.54 -14.18 12.13
N ASP A 134 2.70 -15.17 11.26
CA ASP A 134 3.08 -16.53 11.68
C ASP A 134 4.48 -16.55 12.31
N ASN A 135 5.42 -15.76 11.79
CA ASN A 135 6.79 -15.69 12.30
C ASN A 135 6.90 -14.91 13.62
N TRP A 136 6.23 -13.76 13.71
CA TRP A 136 6.43 -12.82 14.83
C TRP A 136 5.33 -12.89 15.88
N VAL A 137 4.15 -13.38 15.50
CA VAL A 137 2.97 -13.43 16.36
C VAL A 137 2.15 -14.71 16.14
N PRO A 138 2.78 -15.91 16.26
CA PRO A 138 2.14 -17.19 15.97
C PRO A 138 0.87 -17.45 16.80
N ALA A 139 0.75 -16.77 17.96
CA ALA A 139 -0.42 -16.81 18.82
C ALA A 139 -1.73 -16.49 18.06
N VAL A 140 -1.69 -15.64 17.03
CA VAL A 140 -2.89 -15.33 16.20
C VAL A 140 -3.48 -16.60 15.62
N ARG A 141 -2.66 -17.45 15.00
CA ARG A 141 -3.09 -18.71 14.40
C ARG A 141 -3.64 -19.66 15.46
N THR A 142 -2.90 -19.81 16.56
CA THR A 142 -3.30 -20.64 17.69
C THR A 142 -4.65 -20.26 18.26
N MET A 143 -4.95 -18.96 18.40
CA MET A 143 -6.23 -18.50 18.94
C MET A 143 -7.42 -18.90 18.06
N TYR A 144 -7.31 -18.70 16.75
CA TYR A 144 -8.36 -19.11 15.82
C TYR A 144 -8.54 -20.64 15.85
N ARG A 145 -7.44 -21.39 15.73
CA ARG A 145 -7.44 -22.86 15.79
C ARG A 145 -8.14 -23.38 17.04
N GLN A 146 -7.69 -22.94 18.21
CA GLN A 146 -8.22 -23.38 19.49
C GLN A 146 -9.69 -23.04 19.67
N LYS A 147 -10.13 -21.85 19.21
CA LYS A 147 -11.54 -21.46 19.27
C LYS A 147 -12.40 -22.43 18.46
N PHE A 148 -12.03 -22.70 17.21
CA PHE A 148 -12.79 -23.58 16.33
C PHE A 148 -12.76 -25.04 16.77
N GLU A 149 -11.61 -25.55 17.20
CA GLU A 149 -11.49 -26.90 17.75
C GLU A 149 -12.32 -27.07 19.02
N LYS A 150 -12.30 -26.09 19.93
CA LYS A 150 -13.11 -26.12 21.14
C LYS A 150 -14.60 -26.13 20.80
N PHE A 151 -15.02 -25.34 19.83
CA PHE A 151 -16.40 -25.34 19.36
C PHE A 151 -16.78 -26.72 18.80
N ARG A 152 -15.99 -27.28 17.88
CA ARG A 152 -16.24 -28.62 17.29
C ARG A 152 -16.08 -29.79 18.25
N GLY A 153 -15.35 -29.61 19.35
CA GLY A 153 -15.14 -30.62 20.39
C GLY A 153 -16.23 -30.66 21.47
N ARG A 154 -17.27 -29.81 21.40
CA ARG A 154 -18.35 -29.81 22.40
C ARG A 154 -19.22 -31.07 22.27
N PRO A 155 -19.76 -31.62 23.38
CA PRO A 155 -20.61 -32.83 23.33
C PRO A 155 -21.84 -32.70 22.42
N GLU A 156 -22.35 -31.47 22.27
CA GLU A 156 -23.52 -31.15 21.46
C GLU A 156 -23.18 -30.88 19.98
N ALA A 157 -21.90 -30.93 19.58
CA ALA A 157 -21.50 -30.72 18.20
C ALA A 157 -22.12 -31.79 17.30
N LYS A 158 -22.66 -31.36 16.15
CA LYS A 158 -23.24 -32.29 15.18
C LYS A 158 -22.10 -33.02 14.48
N LEU A 159 -22.23 -34.35 14.39
CA LEU A 159 -21.27 -35.21 13.69
C LEU A 159 -21.17 -34.82 12.21
N VAL A 160 -22.33 -34.54 11.59
CA VAL A 160 -22.43 -34.00 10.24
C VAL A 160 -22.68 -32.49 10.35
N LEU A 161 -21.81 -31.71 9.71
CA LEU A 161 -21.93 -30.25 9.65
C LEU A 161 -23.24 -29.84 8.98
N ASP A 162 -23.92 -28.85 9.55
CA ASP A 162 -25.06 -28.20 8.93
C ASP A 162 -24.88 -26.69 8.82
N ARG A 163 -25.84 -26.05 8.13
CA ARG A 163 -25.76 -24.64 7.76
C ARG A 163 -25.78 -23.72 8.98
N GLU A 164 -26.49 -24.13 10.03
CA GLU A 164 -26.56 -23.40 11.29
C GLU A 164 -25.19 -23.42 11.98
N GLU A 165 -24.56 -24.59 12.11
CA GLU A 165 -23.25 -24.70 12.75
C GLU A 165 -22.16 -23.92 11.99
N ILE A 166 -22.20 -23.91 10.66
CA ILE A 166 -21.31 -23.05 9.85
C ILE A 166 -21.56 -21.56 10.11
N GLY A 167 -22.83 -21.16 10.21
CA GLY A 167 -23.21 -19.79 10.53
C GLY A 167 -22.61 -19.34 11.86
N ASP A 168 -22.81 -20.13 12.92
CA ASP A 168 -22.28 -19.86 14.25
C ASP A 168 -20.75 -19.75 14.24
N MET A 169 -20.05 -20.65 13.55
CA MET A 169 -18.59 -20.61 13.46
C MET A 169 -18.07 -19.37 12.71
N LEU A 170 -18.72 -18.98 11.60
CA LEU A 170 -18.29 -17.84 10.79
C LEU A 170 -18.66 -16.48 11.39
N ASP A 171 -19.81 -16.38 12.05
CA ASP A 171 -20.31 -15.10 12.54
C ASP A 171 -20.01 -14.86 14.01
N GLU A 172 -20.17 -15.87 14.87
CA GLU A 172 -19.96 -15.73 16.31
C GLU A 172 -18.52 -16.06 16.69
N GLU A 173 -18.08 -17.29 16.42
CA GLU A 173 -16.79 -17.78 16.93
C GLU A 173 -15.61 -17.10 16.24
N TYR A 174 -15.65 -17.01 14.91
CA TYR A 174 -14.67 -16.25 14.14
C TYR A 174 -14.73 -14.77 14.49
N GLY A 175 -15.93 -14.19 14.63
CA GLY A 175 -16.13 -12.76 14.93
C GLY A 175 -15.56 -12.35 16.29
N ASP A 176 -15.71 -13.20 17.31
CA ASP A 176 -15.13 -12.99 18.64
C ASP A 176 -13.59 -12.95 18.59
N VAL A 177 -12.96 -13.92 17.91
CA VAL A 177 -11.50 -13.95 17.78
C VAL A 177 -11.00 -12.80 16.92
N GLU A 178 -11.67 -12.52 15.79
CA GLU A 178 -11.36 -11.40 14.90
C GLU A 178 -11.29 -10.08 15.67
N TRP A 179 -12.33 -9.79 16.45
CA TRP A 179 -12.40 -8.56 17.22
C TRP A 179 -11.28 -8.45 18.25
N ARG A 180 -10.98 -9.54 18.96
CA ARG A 180 -9.89 -9.57 19.96
C ARG A 180 -8.53 -9.35 19.31
N VAL A 181 -8.21 -10.10 18.25
CA VAL A 181 -6.93 -9.97 17.55
C VAL A 181 -6.79 -8.59 16.92
N GLN A 182 -7.84 -8.06 16.29
CA GLN A 182 -7.83 -6.71 15.73
C GLN A 182 -7.55 -5.65 16.80
N ARG A 183 -8.18 -5.77 17.98
CA ARG A 183 -7.93 -4.87 19.10
C ARG A 183 -6.48 -4.91 19.51
N GLU A 184 -5.89 -6.09 19.66
CA GLU A 184 -4.49 -6.20 20.07
C GLU A 184 -3.53 -5.69 18.99
N ILE A 185 -3.78 -5.93 17.69
CA ILE A 185 -3.03 -5.31 16.59
C ILE A 185 -3.12 -3.78 16.66
N THR A 186 -4.29 -3.25 16.99
CA THR A 186 -4.48 -1.80 17.19
C THR A 186 -3.69 -1.29 18.39
N MET A 187 -3.66 -2.05 19.49
CA MET A 187 -2.88 -1.69 20.67
C MET A 187 -1.38 -1.77 20.40
N MET A 188 -0.92 -2.78 19.65
CA MET A 188 0.45 -2.86 19.17
C MET A 188 0.80 -1.59 18.39
N ARG A 189 -0.03 -1.17 17.44
CA ARG A 189 0.16 0.08 16.69
C ARG A 189 0.28 1.31 17.59
N ILE A 190 -0.59 1.46 18.58
CA ILE A 190 -0.62 2.65 19.46
C ILE A 190 0.58 2.66 20.42
N LYS A 191 0.91 1.51 21.00
CA LYS A 191 1.94 1.37 22.04
C LYS A 191 3.32 1.00 21.49
N THR A 192 3.45 0.91 20.15
CA THR A 192 4.55 0.19 19.47
C THR A 192 5.90 0.41 20.13
N LYS A 193 6.50 -0.69 20.63
CA LYS A 193 7.90 -0.74 21.04
C LYS A 193 8.67 -1.48 19.94
N TRP A 194 9.45 -0.73 19.17
CA TRP A 194 10.37 -1.30 18.19
C TRP A 194 11.59 -1.91 18.89
N CYS A 195 12.21 -2.90 18.26
CA CYS A 195 13.36 -3.57 18.89
C CYS A 195 14.59 -2.67 18.93
N GLN A 196 15.29 -2.74 20.06
CA GLN A 196 16.39 -1.86 20.43
C GLN A 196 17.50 -1.84 19.36
N GLU A 197 17.69 -2.95 18.64
CA GLU A 197 18.64 -3.08 17.54
C GLU A 197 18.42 -2.08 16.39
N ASP A 198 17.19 -1.60 16.17
CA ASP A 198 16.89 -0.60 15.15
C ASP A 198 17.20 0.85 15.57
N VAL A 199 17.28 1.11 16.88
CA VAL A 199 17.70 2.41 17.44
C VAL A 199 19.21 2.59 17.28
N GLU A 200 20.00 1.57 17.63
CA GLU A 200 21.46 1.59 17.55
C GLU A 200 21.98 1.71 16.11
N ARG A 201 21.27 1.11 15.14
CA ARG A 201 21.63 1.19 13.71
C ARG A 201 21.39 2.59 13.11
N LYS A 202 20.38 3.32 13.60
CA LYS A 202 20.12 4.72 13.19
C LYS A 202 21.15 5.69 13.78
N ILE A 203 21.61 5.46 15.01
CA ILE A 203 22.69 6.22 15.64
C ILE A 203 23.99 6.05 14.82
N LYS A 204 24.39 4.80 14.51
CA LYS A 204 25.58 4.52 13.69
C LYS A 204 25.53 5.11 12.28
N LYS A 205 24.36 5.14 11.65
CA LYS A 205 24.17 5.73 10.30
C LYS A 205 24.17 7.28 10.31
N SER A 206 23.89 7.90 11.46
CA SER A 206 23.97 9.36 11.65
C SER A 206 25.38 9.84 12.01
N GLU A 207 26.22 8.96 12.56
CA GLU A 207 27.62 9.26 12.89
C GLU A 207 28.53 9.18 11.65
N THR A 208 28.12 8.51 10.58
CA THR A 208 28.88 8.38 9.33
C THR A 208 28.66 9.52 8.33
N THR A 209 27.81 10.50 8.64
CA THR A 209 27.49 11.66 7.78
C THR A 209 27.93 13.00 8.38
N LYS A 210 28.87 12.99 9.33
CA LYS A 210 29.52 14.19 9.84
C LYS A 210 30.89 14.33 9.19
N ASP A 211 30.90 14.87 7.97
CA ASP A 211 32.02 15.60 7.37
C ASP A 211 31.55 16.12 6.00
N VAL A 212 30.77 17.21 6.02
CA VAL A 212 30.59 18.04 4.83
C VAL A 212 30.91 19.47 5.26
N GLU A 213 32.11 19.93 4.89
CA GLU A 213 32.48 21.34 5.00
C GLU A 213 31.50 22.22 4.19
N PRO A 214 31.21 23.44 4.65
CA PRO A 214 30.39 24.38 3.90
C PRO A 214 31.08 24.77 2.59
N VAL A 215 30.58 24.24 1.47
CA VAL A 215 31.03 24.63 0.13
C VAL A 215 30.48 26.03 -0.18
N MET A 216 31.38 27.01 -0.30
CA MET A 216 31.05 28.33 -0.85
C MET A 216 30.71 28.21 -2.34
N ILE A 217 29.44 28.42 -2.68
CA ILE A 217 28.94 28.30 -4.05
C ILE A 217 29.21 29.63 -4.77
N TYR A 218 30.25 29.65 -5.62
CA TYR A 218 30.40 30.70 -6.62
C TYR A 218 29.47 30.42 -7.79
N LEU A 219 28.44 31.26 -7.93
CA LEU A 219 27.53 31.21 -9.07
C LEU A 219 28.19 31.85 -10.30
N PRO A 220 28.25 31.15 -11.44
CA PRO A 220 28.71 31.77 -12.67
C PRO A 220 27.75 32.89 -13.09
N PRO A 221 28.25 34.01 -13.64
CA PRO A 221 27.40 35.10 -14.10
C PRO A 221 26.38 34.60 -15.13
N PRO A 222 25.19 35.23 -15.20
CA PRO A 222 24.11 34.78 -16.08
C PRO A 222 24.58 34.82 -17.54
N THR A 223 24.76 33.65 -18.14
CA THR A 223 24.94 33.53 -19.58
C THR A 223 23.62 33.98 -20.23
N ILE A 224 23.65 35.12 -20.91
CA ILE A 224 22.52 35.63 -21.68
C ILE A 224 22.29 34.64 -22.83
N SER A 225 21.37 33.71 -22.64
CA SER A 225 20.92 32.82 -23.71
C SER A 225 20.01 33.63 -24.65
N THR A 226 20.46 33.82 -25.89
CA THR A 226 19.71 34.44 -27.00
C THR A 226 18.59 33.56 -27.55
N THR A 227 18.24 32.47 -26.85
CA THR A 227 17.17 31.56 -27.28
C THR A 227 15.82 32.23 -27.06
N PRO A 228 14.93 32.33 -28.07
CA PRO A 228 13.61 32.91 -27.90
C PRO A 228 12.85 32.22 -26.77
N SER A 229 12.24 33.01 -25.89
CA SER A 229 11.45 32.50 -24.78
C SER A 229 10.38 31.53 -25.31
N PRO A 230 10.23 30.33 -24.70
CA PRO A 230 9.11 29.46 -25.01
C PRO A 230 7.79 30.23 -24.81
N PRO A 231 6.73 29.90 -25.57
CA PRO A 231 5.41 30.52 -25.39
C PRO A 231 5.01 30.50 -23.92
N LEU A 232 4.41 31.58 -23.43
CA LEU A 232 3.89 31.65 -22.07
C LEU A 232 2.82 30.54 -21.91
N LEU A 233 3.05 29.59 -21.02
CA LEU A 233 2.07 28.54 -20.75
C LEU A 233 0.88 29.16 -20.01
N ASP A 234 -0.32 28.94 -20.53
CA ASP A 234 -1.57 29.28 -19.85
C ASP A 234 -1.80 28.29 -18.71
N ILE A 235 -1.57 28.76 -17.48
CA ILE A 235 -1.62 27.93 -16.28
C ILE A 235 -3.00 27.33 -16.04
N ASP A 236 -4.06 28.10 -16.26
CA ASP A 236 -5.43 27.65 -15.99
C ASP A 236 -5.85 26.60 -17.01
N LYS A 237 -5.48 26.81 -18.28
CA LYS A 237 -5.70 25.83 -19.35
C LYS A 237 -4.98 24.51 -19.08
N GLU A 238 -3.70 24.55 -18.73
CA GLU A 238 -2.93 23.34 -18.46
C GLU A 238 -3.43 22.64 -17.18
N LEU A 239 -3.68 23.35 -16.08
CA LEU A 239 -4.25 22.74 -14.86
C LEU A 239 -5.61 22.07 -15.12
N SER A 240 -6.42 22.66 -16.00
CA SER A 240 -7.67 22.06 -16.48
C SER A 240 -7.43 20.78 -17.27
N MET A 241 -6.45 20.80 -18.20
CA MET A 241 -6.05 19.60 -18.94
C MET A 241 -5.58 18.49 -17.99
N ILE A 242 -4.69 18.80 -17.03
CA ILE A 242 -4.22 17.84 -16.01
C ILE A 242 -5.40 17.25 -15.25
N SER A 243 -6.31 18.09 -14.74
CA SER A 243 -7.49 17.64 -13.99
C SER A 243 -8.42 16.75 -14.83
N SER A 244 -8.41 16.91 -16.15
CA SER A 244 -9.23 16.14 -17.09
C SER A 244 -8.61 14.81 -17.51
N ILE A 245 -7.32 14.58 -17.22
CA ILE A 245 -6.66 13.31 -17.48
C ILE A 245 -7.42 12.20 -16.74
N CYS A 246 -7.56 11.08 -17.43
CA CYS A 246 -8.30 9.93 -16.98
C CYS A 246 -7.36 8.73 -16.93
N LEU A 247 -7.24 8.09 -15.77
CA LEU A 247 -6.32 6.99 -15.54
C LEU A 247 -7.09 5.65 -15.45
N PRO A 248 -6.81 4.69 -16.34
CA PRO A 248 -7.34 3.33 -16.22
C PRO A 248 -6.90 2.67 -14.91
N ARG A 249 -7.71 1.74 -14.37
CA ARG A 249 -7.40 1.07 -13.09
C ARG A 249 -6.06 0.34 -13.13
N GLU A 250 -5.71 -0.30 -14.24
CA GLU A 250 -4.47 -1.06 -14.34
C GLU A 250 -3.25 -0.13 -14.24
N GLU A 251 -3.24 0.98 -14.98
CA GLU A 251 -2.16 1.96 -14.93
C GLU A 251 -2.04 2.61 -13.54
N TYR A 252 -3.19 2.79 -12.90
CA TYR A 252 -3.31 3.29 -11.54
C TYR A 252 -2.70 2.35 -10.49
N GLU A 253 -3.00 1.06 -10.57
CA GLU A 253 -2.46 0.05 -9.62
C GLU A 253 -0.96 -0.20 -9.87
N THR A 254 -0.52 -0.22 -11.13
CA THR A 254 0.89 -0.40 -11.51
C THR A 254 1.79 0.77 -11.07
N LEU A 255 1.25 1.99 -10.91
CA LEU A 255 2.01 3.12 -10.37
C LEU A 255 2.55 2.84 -8.96
N THR A 256 1.81 2.05 -8.17
CA THR A 256 2.25 1.58 -6.85
C THR A 256 3.14 0.35 -6.89
N GLY A 257 3.52 -0.14 -8.08
CA GLY A 257 4.29 -1.37 -8.26
C GLY A 257 3.51 -2.64 -7.93
N ASP A 258 2.19 -2.62 -8.13
CA ASP A 258 1.28 -3.73 -7.80
C ASP A 258 1.42 -4.15 -6.32
N VAL A 259 1.46 -3.14 -5.44
CA VAL A 259 1.53 -3.30 -3.98
C VAL A 259 0.17 -3.11 -3.35
N VAL A 260 -0.65 -2.20 -3.90
CA VAL A 260 -2.00 -1.92 -3.43
C VAL A 260 -2.97 -1.88 -4.60
N LYS A 261 -4.22 -2.24 -4.32
CA LYS A 261 -5.31 -2.25 -5.30
C LYS A 261 -6.37 -1.20 -4.98
N GLY A 262 -7.24 -0.96 -5.96
CA GLY A 262 -8.52 -0.29 -5.78
C GLY A 262 -8.40 1.06 -5.07
N ARG A 263 -9.23 1.27 -4.04
CA ARG A 263 -9.29 2.55 -3.31
C ARG A 263 -8.08 2.78 -2.43
N SER A 264 -7.29 1.74 -2.12
CA SER A 264 -6.04 1.94 -1.40
C SER A 264 -5.00 2.58 -2.30
N ALA A 265 -4.80 2.07 -3.53
CA ALA A 265 -3.96 2.69 -4.56
C ALA A 265 -4.30 4.20 -4.73
N PHE A 266 -5.59 4.52 -4.58
CA PHE A 266 -6.14 5.76 -3.99
C PHE A 266 -5.12 6.82 -3.52
N TYR A 267 -4.95 6.68 -2.21
CA TYR A 267 -4.23 7.57 -1.33
C TYR A 267 -2.72 7.46 -1.54
N PHE A 268 -2.24 6.26 -1.91
CA PHE A 268 -0.82 6.05 -2.17
C PHE A 268 -0.34 6.81 -3.41
N ASN A 269 -1.11 6.77 -4.51
CA ASN A 269 -0.78 7.51 -5.71
C ASN A 269 -0.89 9.01 -5.50
N LEU A 270 -1.85 9.47 -4.70
CA LEU A 270 -1.98 10.89 -4.36
C LEU A 270 -0.70 11.41 -3.70
N ASP A 271 -0.26 10.78 -2.63
CA ASP A 271 0.94 11.20 -1.91
C ASP A 271 2.21 11.01 -2.76
N LEU A 272 2.31 9.91 -3.52
CA LEU A 272 3.44 9.68 -4.42
C LEU A 272 3.57 10.79 -5.46
N LEU A 273 2.47 11.17 -6.12
CA LEU A 273 2.48 12.18 -7.17
C LEU A 273 2.65 13.60 -6.60
N GLN A 274 2.04 13.90 -5.46
CA GLN A 274 2.25 15.19 -4.78
C GLN A 274 3.69 15.34 -4.25
N ASN A 275 4.33 14.28 -3.77
CA ASN A 275 5.75 14.34 -3.42
C ASN A 275 6.63 14.44 -4.67
N SER A 276 6.27 13.73 -5.74
CA SER A 276 7.04 13.73 -6.98
C SER A 276 7.01 15.09 -7.68
N GLN A 277 5.86 15.78 -7.71
CA GLN A 277 5.79 17.14 -8.30
C GLN A 277 6.65 18.14 -7.52
N GLN A 278 6.70 18.02 -6.18
CA GLN A 278 7.59 18.84 -5.35
C GLN A 278 9.05 18.60 -5.69
N VAL A 279 9.46 17.32 -5.82
CA VAL A 279 10.82 16.96 -6.22
C VAL A 279 11.16 17.52 -7.61
N ILE A 280 10.22 17.49 -8.57
CA ILE A 280 10.40 18.14 -9.88
C ILE A 280 10.66 19.64 -9.71
N GLY A 281 9.87 20.33 -8.88
CA GLY A 281 10.09 21.74 -8.56
C GLY A 281 11.49 22.00 -7.99
N PHE A 282 11.96 21.17 -7.06
CA PHE A 282 13.33 21.28 -6.52
C PHE A 282 14.41 20.97 -7.56
N GLN A 283 14.18 20.02 -8.47
CA GLN A 283 15.11 19.72 -9.56
C GLN A 283 15.27 20.92 -10.49
N GLU A 284 14.16 21.51 -10.93
CA GLU A 284 14.17 22.68 -11.81
C GLU A 284 14.71 23.93 -11.10
N LEU A 285 14.43 24.11 -9.79
CA LEU A 285 15.01 25.16 -8.97
C LEU A 285 16.55 25.04 -8.96
N ARG A 286 17.06 23.85 -8.64
CA ARG A 286 18.51 23.58 -8.59
C ARG A 286 19.18 23.78 -9.94
N ALA A 287 18.53 23.35 -11.03
CA ALA A 287 18.99 23.59 -12.38
C ALA A 287 19.05 25.10 -12.70
N ALA A 288 18.00 25.83 -12.32
CA ALA A 288 17.93 27.28 -12.53
C ALA A 288 18.95 28.07 -11.69
N ILE A 289 19.45 27.55 -10.57
CA ILE A 289 20.57 28.14 -9.83
C ILE A 289 21.91 27.49 -10.17
N GLY A 290 22.00 26.56 -11.12
CA GLY A 290 23.27 25.93 -11.52
C GLY A 290 23.93 25.07 -10.42
N THR A 291 23.14 24.54 -9.48
CA THR A 291 23.67 23.64 -8.44
C THR A 291 23.49 22.17 -8.84
N PRO A 292 24.52 21.31 -8.65
CA PRO A 292 24.41 19.90 -8.95
C PRO A 292 23.39 19.20 -8.03
N LEU A 293 22.69 18.21 -8.56
CA LEU A 293 21.82 17.32 -7.80
C LEU A 293 22.69 16.43 -6.89
N SER A 294 22.69 16.69 -5.58
CA SER A 294 23.44 15.88 -4.61
C SER A 294 22.62 14.77 -3.95
N ILE A 295 21.28 14.76 -4.13
CA ILE A 295 20.37 13.84 -3.43
C ILE A 295 19.60 13.00 -4.44
N GLU A 296 19.73 11.67 -4.34
CA GLU A 296 18.92 10.71 -5.09
C GLU A 296 17.52 10.58 -4.47
N TRP A 297 16.49 10.94 -5.23
CA TRP A 297 15.09 10.85 -4.81
C TRP A 297 14.45 9.50 -5.17
N LYS A 298 15.08 8.38 -4.76
CA LYS A 298 14.67 7.02 -5.16
C LYS A 298 13.17 6.74 -4.95
N LYS A 299 12.59 7.22 -3.84
CA LYS A 299 11.17 7.02 -3.52
C LYS A 299 10.21 7.79 -4.43
N SER A 300 10.66 8.89 -5.03
CA SER A 300 9.86 9.71 -5.96
C SER A 300 10.12 9.36 -7.42
N GLU A 301 11.14 8.55 -7.74
CA GLU A 301 11.56 8.29 -9.12
C GLU A 301 10.42 7.77 -10.01
N LYS A 302 9.62 6.81 -9.51
CA LYS A 302 8.46 6.28 -10.25
C LYS A 302 7.42 7.37 -10.52
N GLY A 303 7.08 8.17 -9.51
CA GLY A 303 6.10 9.25 -9.66
C GLY A 303 6.62 10.38 -10.55
N ILE A 304 7.92 10.70 -10.51
CA ILE A 304 8.56 11.65 -11.42
C ILE A 304 8.45 11.16 -12.87
N LYS A 305 8.85 9.90 -13.15
CA LYS A 305 8.72 9.30 -14.48
C LYS A 305 7.27 9.31 -14.98
N PHE A 306 6.32 9.04 -14.09
CA PHE A 306 4.90 9.12 -14.42
C PHE A 306 4.47 10.55 -14.78
N LEU A 307 4.81 11.54 -13.95
CA LEU A 307 4.46 12.94 -14.20
C LEU A 307 5.13 13.48 -15.46
N ASP A 308 6.41 13.17 -15.70
CA ASP A 308 7.10 13.59 -16.92
C ASP A 308 6.45 13.00 -18.18
N LYS A 309 5.90 11.78 -18.10
CA LYS A 309 5.21 11.12 -19.22
C LYS A 309 3.79 11.61 -19.43
N ARG A 310 2.99 11.71 -18.36
CA ARG A 310 1.54 11.97 -18.42
C ARG A 310 1.19 13.44 -18.24
N VAL A 311 2.05 14.19 -17.56
CA VAL A 311 1.80 15.55 -17.09
C VAL A 311 3.07 16.43 -17.28
N PRO A 312 3.68 16.45 -18.49
CA PRO A 312 4.95 17.16 -18.73
C PRO A 312 4.87 18.68 -18.43
N ALA A 313 3.66 19.22 -18.38
CA ALA A 313 3.36 20.58 -17.96
C ALA A 313 3.97 20.91 -16.59
N VAL A 314 3.93 19.99 -15.60
CA VAL A 314 4.46 20.24 -14.24
C VAL A 314 5.91 20.73 -14.28
N ARG A 315 6.77 19.97 -14.97
CA ARG A 315 8.20 20.32 -15.13
C ARG A 315 8.38 21.60 -15.93
N SER A 316 7.61 21.75 -17.01
CA SER A 316 7.70 22.90 -17.91
C SER A 316 7.33 24.20 -17.21
N PHE A 317 6.33 24.20 -16.33
CA PHE A 317 5.94 25.36 -15.53
C PHE A 317 7.01 25.77 -14.54
N TYR A 318 7.52 24.83 -13.73
CA TYR A 318 8.59 25.15 -12.78
C TYR A 318 9.81 25.73 -13.51
N ARG A 319 10.24 25.10 -14.60
CA ARG A 319 11.34 25.59 -15.45
C ARG A 319 11.08 27.00 -15.95
N GLN A 320 9.94 27.23 -16.61
CA GLN A 320 9.61 28.54 -17.17
C GLN A 320 9.58 29.61 -16.08
N ARG A 321 9.07 29.29 -14.88
CA ARG A 321 8.94 30.26 -13.79
C ARG A 321 10.27 30.63 -13.17
N PHE A 322 11.15 29.67 -12.94
CA PHE A 322 12.48 29.95 -12.43
C PHE A 322 13.36 30.66 -13.46
N GLU A 323 13.28 30.29 -14.75
CA GLU A 323 13.96 31.02 -15.83
C GLU A 323 13.50 32.48 -15.93
N THR A 324 12.21 32.75 -15.73
CA THR A 324 11.69 34.13 -15.71
C THR A 324 12.30 34.94 -14.56
N VAL A 325 12.51 34.32 -13.41
CA VAL A 325 13.15 34.98 -12.24
C VAL A 325 14.64 35.20 -12.51
N ARG A 326 15.33 34.19 -13.05
CA ARG A 326 16.77 34.25 -13.39
C ARG A 326 17.10 35.35 -14.41
N ARG A 327 16.19 35.64 -15.34
CA ARG A 327 16.39 36.65 -16.39
C ARG A 327 16.14 38.10 -15.93
N ARG A 328 15.78 38.35 -14.67
CA ARG A 328 15.58 39.72 -14.15
C ARG A 328 16.93 40.39 -13.88
N PRO A 329 17.33 41.41 -14.66
CA PRO A 329 18.68 41.97 -14.56
C PRO A 329 18.95 42.84 -13.31
N ASP A 330 17.95 43.10 -12.44
CA ASP A 330 17.97 44.34 -11.64
C ASP A 330 17.75 44.22 -10.12
N ALA A 331 17.70 43.02 -9.52
CA ALA A 331 17.31 42.89 -8.11
C ALA A 331 18.45 43.14 -7.10
N LYS A 332 18.87 44.41 -6.90
CA LYS A 332 19.62 44.81 -5.69
C LYS A 332 18.63 45.09 -4.56
N LEU A 333 18.65 44.28 -3.49
CA LEU A 333 17.90 44.57 -2.27
C LEU A 333 18.88 45.11 -1.21
N ILE A 334 18.73 46.39 -0.86
CA ILE A 334 19.47 47.00 0.26
C ILE A 334 18.54 46.96 1.48
N VAL A 335 18.90 46.18 2.49
CA VAL A 335 18.16 46.11 3.77
C VAL A 335 19.08 46.65 4.86
N HIS A 336 18.63 47.70 5.57
CA HIS A 336 19.41 48.37 6.61
C HIS A 336 20.84 48.81 6.19
N GLY A 337 21.00 49.24 4.93
CA GLY A 337 22.30 49.69 4.41
C GLY A 337 23.28 48.57 4.04
N VAL A 338 22.86 47.30 4.12
CA VAL A 338 23.64 46.14 3.67
C VAL A 338 23.11 45.65 2.32
N GLU A 339 23.99 45.53 1.33
CA GLU A 339 23.70 44.88 0.06
C GLU A 339 23.60 43.37 0.29
N ILE A 340 22.40 42.81 0.13
CA ILE A 340 22.20 41.37 0.24
C ILE A 340 22.65 40.73 -1.07
N ASP A 341 23.38 39.62 -0.99
CA ASP A 341 23.79 38.83 -2.15
C ASP A 341 22.57 38.54 -3.05
N TYR A 342 22.66 39.01 -4.30
CA TYR A 342 21.66 38.82 -5.35
C TYR A 342 21.18 37.37 -5.45
N ASN A 343 22.08 36.42 -5.22
CA ASN A 343 21.77 35.00 -5.27
C ASN A 343 20.85 34.55 -4.13
N ILE A 344 21.01 35.12 -2.93
CA ILE A 344 20.11 34.86 -1.80
C ILE A 344 18.70 35.37 -2.13
N ILE A 345 18.59 36.59 -2.67
CA ILE A 345 17.29 37.18 -3.06
C ILE A 345 16.63 36.33 -4.17
N LEU A 346 17.39 35.93 -5.18
CA LEU A 346 16.92 35.10 -6.29
C LEU A 346 16.36 33.77 -5.78
N ILE A 347 17.09 33.11 -4.88
CA ILE A 347 16.66 31.86 -4.23
C ILE A 347 15.34 32.07 -3.50
N HIS A 348 15.20 33.12 -2.67
CA HIS A 348 13.96 33.40 -1.95
C HIS A 348 12.77 33.65 -2.88
N ILE A 349 12.98 34.40 -3.98
CA ILE A 349 11.92 34.65 -4.96
C ILE A 349 11.52 33.34 -5.66
N MET A 350 12.49 32.50 -6.03
CA MET A 350 12.20 31.21 -6.65
C MET A 350 11.44 30.28 -5.68
N TYR A 351 11.79 30.27 -4.38
CA TYR A 351 11.01 29.56 -3.36
C TYR A 351 9.58 30.09 -3.24
N ALA A 352 9.38 31.40 -3.22
CA ALA A 352 8.04 31.99 -3.20
C ALA A 352 7.22 31.58 -4.45
N LYS A 353 7.86 31.54 -5.63
CA LYS A 353 7.22 31.05 -6.87
C LYS A 353 6.90 29.57 -6.83
N TYR A 354 7.74 28.77 -6.18
CA TYR A 354 7.46 27.38 -5.94
C TYR A 354 6.21 27.20 -5.04
N ASP A 355 6.13 27.96 -3.94
CA ASP A 355 5.01 27.91 -2.99
C ASP A 355 3.69 28.40 -3.59
N GLU A 356 3.74 29.35 -4.53
CA GLU A 356 2.56 29.78 -5.30
C GLU A 356 2.01 28.66 -6.20
N LEU A 357 2.89 27.91 -6.87
CA LEU A 357 2.52 26.89 -7.86
C LEU A 357 2.09 25.57 -7.22
N LYS A 358 2.75 25.18 -6.13
CA LYS A 358 2.57 23.87 -5.48
C LYS A 358 1.09 23.55 -5.20
N PRO A 359 0.29 24.42 -4.54
CA PRO A 359 -1.10 24.10 -4.21
C PRO A 359 -1.99 23.92 -5.46
N ALA A 360 -1.66 24.59 -6.57
CA ALA A 360 -2.41 24.47 -7.81
C ALA A 360 -2.18 23.11 -8.47
N PHE A 361 -0.93 22.65 -8.53
CA PHE A 361 -0.60 21.30 -9.00
C PHE A 361 -1.16 20.21 -8.09
N ASP A 362 -1.08 20.37 -6.77
CA ASP A 362 -1.65 19.41 -5.83
C ASP A 362 -3.16 19.22 -6.08
N ARG A 363 -3.91 20.32 -6.27
CA ARG A 363 -5.33 20.26 -6.61
C ARG A 363 -5.61 19.60 -7.96
N ALA A 364 -4.81 19.91 -8.99
CA ALA A 364 -4.99 19.34 -10.31
C ALA A 364 -4.70 17.82 -10.32
N ILE A 365 -3.64 17.39 -9.62
CA ILE A 365 -3.30 15.98 -9.44
C ILE A 365 -4.40 15.25 -8.65
N SER A 366 -4.92 15.83 -7.57
CA SER A 366 -6.05 15.24 -6.85
C SER A 366 -7.26 15.01 -7.76
N ARG A 367 -7.64 16.02 -8.55
CA ARG A 367 -8.76 15.92 -9.50
C ARG A 367 -8.53 14.89 -10.58
N MET A 368 -7.30 14.79 -11.09
CA MET A 368 -6.91 13.75 -12.04
C MET A 368 -7.12 12.34 -11.45
N LEU A 369 -6.71 12.12 -10.20
CA LEU A 369 -6.86 10.82 -9.53
C LEU A 369 -8.32 10.52 -9.17
N GLU A 370 -9.12 11.56 -8.86
CA GLU A 370 -10.55 11.46 -8.59
C GLU A 370 -11.40 11.32 -9.87
N ASN A 371 -10.80 11.47 -11.05
CA ASN A 371 -11.51 11.42 -12.32
C ASN A 371 -11.94 9.98 -12.68
N THR A 372 -13.02 9.54 -12.05
CA THR A 372 -13.61 8.20 -12.17
C THR A 372 -14.31 7.95 -13.51
N LYS A 373 -14.23 8.86 -14.48
CA LYS A 373 -14.85 8.67 -15.81
C LYS A 373 -14.38 7.38 -16.48
N CYS A 374 -13.12 6.98 -16.27
CA CYS A 374 -12.56 5.71 -16.75
C CYS A 374 -13.06 4.50 -15.95
N TRP A 375 -13.28 4.65 -14.64
CA TRP A 375 -13.70 3.55 -13.77
C TRP A 375 -15.11 3.05 -14.11
N LYS A 376 -16.00 3.93 -14.57
CA LYS A 376 -17.38 3.59 -14.98
C LYS A 376 -17.42 2.69 -16.23
N VAL A 377 -16.40 2.75 -17.09
CA VAL A 377 -16.29 1.89 -18.27
C VAL A 377 -15.86 0.47 -17.87
N ASP A 378 -14.92 0.36 -16.94
CA ASP A 378 -14.45 -0.92 -16.40
C ASP A 378 -15.50 -1.60 -15.50
N GLU A 379 -16.26 -0.85 -14.70
CA GLU A 379 -17.39 -1.41 -13.94
C GLU A 379 -18.47 -2.01 -14.83
N LYS A 380 -18.76 -1.39 -15.99
CA LYS A 380 -19.71 -1.94 -16.97
C LYS A 380 -19.17 -3.21 -17.62
N LYS A 381 -17.86 -3.26 -17.92
CA LYS A 381 -17.17 -4.45 -18.44
C LYS A 381 -17.17 -5.59 -17.41
N HIS A 382 -16.90 -5.28 -16.14
CA HIS A 382 -16.99 -6.24 -15.03
C HIS A 382 -18.44 -6.72 -14.77
N LYS A 383 -19.45 -5.85 -14.85
CA LYS A 383 -20.87 -6.27 -14.79
C LYS A 383 -21.28 -7.17 -15.97
N LYS A 384 -20.72 -6.95 -17.15
CA LYS A 384 -20.94 -7.81 -18.33
C LYS A 384 -20.27 -9.17 -18.14
N ASN A 385 -19.03 -9.20 -17.66
CA ASN A 385 -18.34 -10.45 -17.32
C ASN A 385 -19.01 -11.19 -16.16
N ARG A 386 -19.59 -10.47 -15.18
CA ARG A 386 -20.41 -11.02 -14.09
C ARG A 386 -21.58 -11.84 -14.62
N LYS A 387 -22.30 -11.35 -15.63
CA LYS A 387 -23.39 -12.12 -16.28
C LYS A 387 -22.87 -13.38 -16.97
N VAL A 388 -21.72 -13.30 -17.65
CA VAL A 388 -21.14 -14.43 -18.40
C VAL A 388 -20.62 -15.52 -17.47
N GLU A 389 -19.97 -15.16 -16.36
CA GLU A 389 -19.41 -16.11 -15.39
C GLU A 389 -20.52 -16.84 -14.60
N THR A 390 -21.57 -16.12 -14.20
CA THR A 390 -22.77 -16.71 -13.59
C THR A 390 -23.43 -17.70 -14.54
N LEU A 391 -23.58 -17.36 -15.83
CA LEU A 391 -24.13 -18.27 -16.84
C LEU A 391 -23.23 -19.50 -17.09
N ARG A 392 -21.90 -19.35 -17.07
CA ARG A 392 -20.96 -20.48 -17.19
C ARG A 392 -21.05 -21.44 -16.00
N ARG A 393 -21.11 -20.92 -14.76
CA ARG A 393 -21.26 -21.77 -13.56
C ARG A 393 -22.59 -22.53 -13.54
N ILE A 394 -23.67 -21.93 -14.03
CA ILE A 394 -24.96 -22.60 -14.20
C ILE A 394 -24.88 -23.71 -15.25
N ASN A 395 -24.26 -23.44 -16.41
CA ASN A 395 -24.14 -24.40 -17.51
C ASN A 395 -23.19 -25.57 -17.24
N PHE A 396 -22.12 -25.36 -16.46
CA PHE A 396 -21.21 -26.45 -16.06
C PHE A 396 -21.88 -27.45 -15.09
N ARG A 397 -22.93 -27.04 -14.37
CA ARG A 397 -23.59 -27.86 -13.33
C ARG A 397 -24.87 -28.55 -13.82
N ASN A 398 -25.42 -28.15 -14.97
CA ASN A 398 -26.51 -28.83 -15.64
C ASN A 398 -26.11 -29.18 -17.09
N PRO A 399 -25.34 -30.26 -17.33
CA PRO A 399 -25.22 -30.78 -18.67
C PRO A 399 -26.61 -31.26 -19.09
N VAL A 400 -27.27 -30.50 -19.96
CA VAL A 400 -28.51 -30.91 -20.61
C VAL A 400 -28.25 -32.28 -21.23
N LYS A 401 -28.81 -33.33 -20.64
CA LYS A 401 -28.82 -34.67 -21.23
C LYS A 401 -29.67 -34.59 -22.50
N PHE A 402 -29.04 -34.30 -23.62
CA PHE A 402 -29.62 -34.60 -24.93
C PHE A 402 -29.74 -36.12 -25.03
N LYS A 403 -30.92 -36.66 -24.67
CA LYS A 403 -31.33 -37.98 -25.12
C LYS A 403 -31.49 -37.88 -26.63
N PHE A 404 -30.55 -38.47 -27.37
CA PHE A 404 -30.81 -38.91 -28.73
C PHE A 404 -31.93 -39.96 -28.66
N ASN A 405 -33.12 -39.60 -29.11
CA ASN A 405 -34.12 -40.60 -29.47
C ASN A 405 -33.72 -41.14 -30.84
N SER A 406 -33.25 -42.38 -30.85
CA SER A 406 -33.25 -43.21 -32.05
C SER A 406 -34.70 -43.57 -32.41
N SER A 407 -35.08 -43.29 -33.65
CA SER A 407 -36.18 -43.93 -34.36
C SER A 407 -35.71 -44.19 -35.77
#